data_AF-A0A6M4MJ70-F1
#
_entry.id   AF-A0A6M4MJ70-F1
#
_cell.length_a   1.000
_cell.length_b   1.000
_cell.length_c   1.000
_cell.angle_alpha   90.00
_cell.angle_beta   90.00
_cell.angle_gamma   90.00
#
_symmetry.space_group_name_H-M   'P 1'
#
loop_
_entity.id
_entity.type
_entity.pdbx_description
1 polymer ?
#
loop_
_entity_poly.entity_id
_entity_poly.type
_entity_poly.pdbx_seq_one_letter_code
_entity_poly.pdbx_strand_id
1 'polypeptide(L)'
;MPLQMASELRFPMGITTPLSDQSVNDFNSLIRRVSGAMSRQQIVEIFKKHFCKVSGDYYARSSSLDWAESDMSNQAQNAAKDAPNFIAAVYEALEELENRGASVPTVQHMNQILLNNQDHYQIVDEELIQTAGSVAAPEFSESISTSVMRALGDAKALIGTVDSSSAIDRAHTALHGYLVQLCTDNQIDLQNVPTASKAFKQLRQFHPALQASGHRAEEVTRVLNSFAASIDAFSTLRNKASLAHVNDLLDVPEATAIVNAMYTVFRYIQDSIQRER
;
A
#
# COMPACT_ATOMS: atom_id res chain seq x y z
N MET A 1 -13.53 1.43 -19.41
CA MET A 1 -12.17 1.99 -19.43
C MET A 1 -11.51 1.64 -18.11
N PRO A 2 -10.19 1.35 -18.02
CA PRO A 2 -9.61 0.89 -16.76
C PRO A 2 -9.86 1.91 -15.65
N LEU A 3 -10.28 1.44 -14.46
CA LEU A 3 -10.57 2.30 -13.32
C LEU A 3 -9.37 3.22 -13.08
N GLN A 4 -9.63 4.52 -13.03
CA GLN A 4 -8.58 5.48 -12.72
C GLN A 4 -8.23 5.33 -11.25
N MET A 5 -6.94 5.26 -11.00
CA MET A 5 -6.39 5.14 -9.66
C MET A 5 -5.23 6.12 -9.60
N ALA A 6 -5.16 6.87 -8.49
CA ALA A 6 -3.94 7.57 -8.15
C ALA A 6 -2.75 6.59 -8.25
N SER A 7 -1.59 7.07 -8.71
CA SER A 7 -0.37 6.24 -8.87
C SER A 7 -0.06 5.40 -7.62
N GLU A 8 -0.45 5.94 -6.47
CA GLU A 8 -0.37 5.42 -5.12
C GLU A 8 -1.22 4.19 -4.82
N LEU A 9 -2.39 4.09 -5.46
CA LEU A 9 -3.31 2.97 -5.34
C LEU A 9 -3.04 1.91 -6.41
N ARG A 10 -2.50 2.33 -7.57
CA ARG A 10 -2.07 1.42 -8.63
C ARG A 10 -0.77 0.69 -8.29
N PHE A 11 0.14 1.35 -7.58
CA PHE A 11 1.39 0.78 -7.09
C PHE A 11 1.49 0.99 -5.57
N PRO A 12 0.66 0.28 -4.79
CA PRO A 12 0.67 0.44 -3.35
C PRO A 12 2.02 -0.01 -2.81
N MET A 13 2.63 0.83 -1.99
CA MET A 13 3.88 0.48 -1.32
C MET A 13 3.57 -0.04 0.08
N GLY A 14 4.01 -1.27 0.39
CA GLY A 14 3.77 -1.92 1.70
C GLY A 14 2.56 -2.85 1.73
N ILE A 15 2.06 -3.18 2.93
CA ILE A 15 0.77 -3.88 3.10
C ILE A 15 -0.32 -2.88 2.75
N THR A 16 -0.99 -3.11 1.64
CA THR A 16 -2.35 -2.64 1.40
C THR A 16 -3.25 -3.17 2.50
N THR A 17 -4.13 -2.33 3.05
CA THR A 17 -5.15 -2.84 3.97
C THR A 17 -5.98 -3.87 3.21
N PRO A 18 -5.95 -5.15 3.63
CA PRO A 18 -6.74 -6.17 2.97
C PRO A 18 -8.23 -5.87 3.20
N LEU A 19 -9.08 -6.24 2.25
CA LEU A 19 -10.50 -6.29 2.53
C LEU A 19 -10.79 -7.41 3.53
N SER A 20 -11.80 -7.22 4.38
CA SER A 20 -12.24 -8.28 5.28
C SER A 20 -12.88 -9.44 4.52
N ASP A 21 -12.86 -10.65 5.08
CA ASP A 21 -13.53 -11.81 4.49
C ASP A 21 -15.02 -11.54 4.20
N GLN A 22 -15.68 -10.76 5.05
CA GLN A 22 -17.06 -10.34 4.87
C GLN A 22 -17.23 -9.48 3.61
N SER A 23 -16.35 -8.51 3.40
CA SER A 23 -16.35 -7.66 2.21
C SER A 23 -16.18 -8.50 0.94
N VAL A 24 -15.22 -9.44 0.94
CA VAL A 24 -15.00 -10.36 -0.19
C VAL A 24 -16.23 -11.22 -0.45
N ASN A 25 -16.91 -11.71 0.60
CA ASN A 25 -18.14 -12.49 0.47
C ASN A 25 -19.31 -11.66 -0.10
N ASP A 26 -19.41 -10.38 0.27
CA ASP A 26 -20.42 -9.46 -0.26
C ASP A 26 -20.14 -9.16 -1.74
N PHE A 27 -18.88 -8.96 -2.12
CA PHE A 27 -18.47 -8.85 -3.52
C PHE A 27 -18.74 -10.13 -4.31
N ASN A 28 -18.46 -11.31 -3.76
CA ASN A 28 -18.82 -12.59 -4.39
C ASN A 28 -20.34 -12.72 -4.60
N SER A 29 -21.13 -12.24 -3.64
CA SER A 29 -22.59 -12.18 -3.75
C SER A 29 -23.04 -11.19 -4.82
N LEU A 30 -22.35 -10.06 -4.98
CA LEU A 30 -22.56 -9.11 -6.06
C LEU A 30 -22.28 -9.74 -7.43
N ILE A 31 -21.17 -10.45 -7.57
CA ILE A 31 -20.77 -11.17 -8.80
C ILE A 31 -21.82 -12.23 -9.19
N ARG A 32 -22.47 -12.88 -8.21
CA ARG A 32 -23.58 -13.82 -8.45
C ARG A 32 -24.82 -13.19 -9.08
N ARG A 33 -24.98 -11.87 -8.98
CA ARG A 33 -26.13 -11.15 -9.59
C ARG A 33 -25.91 -10.78 -11.05
N VAL A 34 -24.70 -10.94 -11.59
CA VAL A 34 -24.44 -10.72 -13.02
C VAL A 34 -25.19 -11.77 -13.83
N SER A 35 -25.92 -11.32 -14.86
CA SER A 35 -26.70 -12.17 -15.76
C SER A 35 -26.56 -11.72 -17.20
N GLY A 36 -26.74 -12.61 -18.17
CA GLY A 36 -26.62 -12.29 -19.59
C GLY A 36 -26.71 -13.52 -20.46
N ALA A 37 -26.46 -13.35 -21.77
CA ALA A 37 -26.48 -14.46 -22.74
C ALA A 37 -25.32 -15.46 -22.55
N MET A 38 -24.27 -15.05 -21.83
CA MET A 38 -23.12 -15.91 -21.50
C MET A 38 -23.48 -16.92 -20.41
N SER A 39 -22.83 -18.08 -20.43
CA SER A 39 -23.01 -19.06 -19.36
C SER A 39 -22.42 -18.55 -18.04
N ARG A 40 -22.98 -19.02 -16.91
CA ARG A 40 -22.49 -18.66 -15.58
C ARG A 40 -20.99 -18.94 -15.41
N GLN A 41 -20.52 -20.06 -15.95
CA GLN A 41 -19.11 -20.41 -15.93
C GLN A 41 -18.26 -19.37 -16.69
N GLN A 42 -18.69 -18.91 -17.87
CA GLN A 42 -17.95 -17.89 -18.61
C GLN A 42 -17.87 -16.55 -17.87
N ILE A 43 -18.94 -16.17 -17.15
CA ILE A 43 -18.94 -14.96 -16.31
C ILE A 43 -17.90 -15.10 -15.20
N VAL A 44 -17.92 -16.23 -14.48
CA VAL A 44 -16.97 -16.53 -13.39
C VAL A 44 -15.52 -16.55 -13.90
N GLU A 45 -15.27 -17.13 -15.07
CA GLU A 45 -13.94 -17.16 -15.69
C GLU A 45 -13.37 -15.77 -16.02
N ILE A 46 -14.23 -14.79 -16.33
CA ILE A 46 -13.79 -13.40 -16.52
C ILE A 46 -13.28 -12.83 -15.19
N PHE A 47 -14.04 -12.99 -14.10
CA PHE A 47 -13.59 -12.55 -12.77
C PHE A 47 -12.30 -13.24 -12.34
N LYS A 48 -12.19 -14.57 -12.52
CA LYS A 48 -10.95 -15.33 -12.27
C LYS A 48 -9.74 -14.70 -12.97
N LYS A 49 -9.88 -14.38 -14.26
CA LYS A 49 -8.80 -13.79 -15.05
C LYS A 49 -8.35 -12.43 -14.49
N HIS A 50 -9.30 -11.59 -14.09
CA HIS A 50 -9.00 -10.28 -13.49
C HIS A 50 -8.37 -10.41 -12.10
N PHE A 51 -8.86 -11.33 -11.26
CA PHE A 51 -8.25 -11.58 -9.94
C PHE A 51 -6.82 -12.14 -10.05
N CYS A 52 -6.58 -13.13 -10.90
CA CYS A 52 -5.24 -13.67 -11.15
C CYS A 52 -4.26 -12.60 -11.64
N LYS A 53 -4.72 -11.68 -12.52
CA LYS A 53 -3.90 -10.58 -13.03
C LYS A 53 -3.38 -9.68 -11.90
N VAL A 54 -4.21 -9.39 -10.90
CA VAL A 54 -3.83 -8.50 -9.80
C VAL A 54 -3.15 -9.21 -8.63
N SER A 55 -3.49 -10.47 -8.34
CA SER A 55 -2.82 -11.25 -7.30
C SER A 55 -1.48 -11.82 -7.75
N GLY A 56 -1.21 -11.86 -9.06
CA GLY A 56 -0.06 -12.55 -9.65
C GLY A 56 -0.22 -14.07 -9.73
N ASP A 57 -1.40 -14.59 -9.40
CA ASP A 57 -1.70 -16.02 -9.51
C ASP A 57 -1.77 -16.48 -10.97
N TYR A 58 -1.47 -17.75 -11.22
CA TYR A 58 -1.62 -18.35 -12.54
C TYR A 58 -3.10 -18.58 -12.87
N TYR A 59 -3.56 -18.01 -13.98
CA TYR A 59 -4.90 -18.27 -14.50
C TYR A 59 -4.97 -19.63 -15.20
N ALA A 60 -5.84 -20.50 -14.70
CA ALA A 60 -6.26 -21.73 -15.37
C ALA A 60 -7.79 -21.76 -15.50
N ARG A 61 -8.27 -22.08 -16.70
CA ARG A 61 -9.70 -22.26 -16.97
C ARG A 61 -10.21 -23.52 -16.27
N SER A 62 -11.31 -23.40 -15.54
CA SER A 62 -11.93 -24.53 -14.83
C SER A 62 -12.69 -25.43 -15.80
N SER A 63 -12.76 -26.72 -15.43
CA SER A 63 -13.47 -27.75 -16.20
C SER A 63 -14.99 -27.74 -15.98
N SER A 64 -15.47 -27.21 -14.86
CA SER A 64 -16.90 -27.10 -14.53
C SER A 64 -17.23 -25.77 -13.84
N LEU A 65 -18.53 -25.48 -13.70
CA LEU A 65 -19.02 -24.32 -12.97
C LEU A 65 -18.60 -24.36 -11.49
N ASP A 66 -18.79 -25.50 -10.81
CA ASP A 66 -18.46 -25.63 -9.38
C ASP A 66 -16.97 -25.38 -9.10
N TRP A 67 -16.09 -25.92 -9.97
CA TRP A 67 -14.66 -25.62 -9.92
C TRP A 67 -14.38 -24.15 -10.19
N ALA A 68 -15.06 -23.54 -11.16
CA ALA A 68 -14.89 -22.12 -11.46
C ALA A 68 -15.26 -21.25 -10.26
N GLU A 69 -16.38 -21.52 -9.57
CA GLU A 69 -16.84 -20.74 -8.43
C GLU A 69 -15.92 -20.91 -7.21
N SER A 70 -15.46 -22.14 -6.94
CA SER A 70 -14.50 -22.41 -5.88
C SER A 70 -13.14 -21.73 -6.14
N ASP A 71 -12.61 -21.89 -7.35
CA ASP A 71 -11.34 -21.25 -7.75
C ASP A 71 -11.45 -19.73 -7.69
N MET A 72 -12.55 -19.16 -8.20
CA MET A 72 -12.79 -17.72 -8.17
C MET A 72 -12.84 -17.21 -6.73
N SER A 73 -13.51 -17.92 -5.82
CA SER A 73 -13.55 -17.52 -4.41
C SER A 73 -12.15 -17.48 -3.78
N ASN A 74 -11.30 -18.46 -4.08
CA ASN A 74 -9.91 -18.49 -3.59
C ASN A 74 -9.06 -17.36 -4.20
N GLN A 75 -9.21 -17.13 -5.50
CA GLN A 75 -8.49 -16.07 -6.22
C GLN A 75 -8.93 -14.68 -5.78
N ALA A 76 -10.23 -14.50 -5.50
CA ALA A 76 -10.78 -13.28 -4.92
C ALA A 76 -10.16 -12.99 -3.54
N GLN A 77 -10.03 -14.01 -2.68
CA GLN A 77 -9.38 -13.88 -1.37
C GLN A 77 -7.90 -13.51 -1.48
N ASN A 78 -7.18 -14.07 -2.46
CA ASN A 78 -5.79 -13.68 -2.71
C ASN A 78 -5.67 -12.26 -3.23
N ALA A 79 -6.51 -11.86 -4.19
CA ALA A 79 -6.55 -10.51 -4.73
C ALA A 79 -6.92 -9.48 -3.65
N ALA A 80 -7.83 -9.83 -2.74
CA ALA A 80 -8.31 -8.97 -1.66
C ALA A 80 -7.24 -8.60 -0.61
N LYS A 81 -6.07 -9.26 -0.63
CA LYS A 81 -4.89 -8.83 0.13
C LYS A 81 -4.45 -7.41 -0.28
N ASP A 82 -4.80 -7.00 -1.50
CA ASP A 82 -4.65 -5.67 -2.06
C ASP A 82 -6.03 -5.08 -2.39
N ALA A 83 -6.62 -4.36 -1.43
CA ALA A 83 -7.97 -3.81 -1.59
C ALA A 83 -8.11 -2.92 -2.84
N PRO A 84 -7.23 -1.95 -3.13
CA PRO A 84 -7.33 -1.15 -4.35
C PRO A 84 -7.34 -1.99 -5.63
N ASN A 85 -6.40 -2.91 -5.79
CA ASN A 85 -6.31 -3.73 -6.99
C ASN A 85 -7.45 -4.77 -7.08
N PHE A 86 -7.95 -5.28 -5.95
CA PHE A 86 -9.17 -6.08 -5.92
C PHE A 86 -10.38 -5.30 -6.43
N ILE A 87 -10.60 -4.08 -5.92
CA ILE A 87 -11.74 -3.24 -6.32
C ILE A 87 -11.64 -2.91 -7.81
N ALA A 88 -10.44 -2.57 -8.30
CA ALA A 88 -10.20 -2.35 -9.72
C ALA A 88 -10.49 -3.61 -10.57
N ALA A 89 -10.07 -4.79 -10.11
CA ALA A 89 -10.33 -6.06 -10.81
C ALA A 89 -11.83 -6.36 -10.92
N VAL A 90 -12.62 -6.11 -9.86
CA VAL A 90 -14.08 -6.27 -9.91
C VAL A 90 -14.70 -5.27 -10.88
N TYR A 91 -14.31 -3.99 -10.81
CA TYR A 91 -14.80 -2.95 -11.71
C TYR A 91 -14.51 -3.27 -13.18
N GLU A 92 -13.25 -3.59 -13.51
CA GLU A 92 -12.83 -3.93 -14.88
C GLU A 92 -13.55 -5.17 -15.42
N ALA A 93 -13.78 -6.17 -14.57
CA ALA A 93 -14.54 -7.36 -14.96
C ALA A 93 -16.02 -7.03 -15.25
N LEU A 94 -16.65 -6.17 -14.45
CA LEU A 94 -18.03 -5.73 -14.67
C LEU A 94 -18.15 -4.91 -15.96
N GLU A 95 -17.23 -3.99 -16.24
CA GLU A 95 -17.21 -3.27 -17.51
C GLU A 95 -17.02 -4.21 -18.71
N GLU A 96 -16.11 -5.19 -18.61
CA GLU A 96 -15.90 -6.16 -19.68
C GLU A 96 -17.17 -6.97 -19.96
N LEU A 97 -17.91 -7.34 -18.91
CA LEU A 97 -19.17 -8.06 -19.00
C LEU A 97 -20.29 -7.19 -19.60
N GLU A 98 -20.38 -5.93 -19.20
CA GLU A 98 -21.34 -4.95 -19.75
C GLU A 98 -21.11 -4.73 -21.25
N ASN A 99 -19.84 -4.56 -21.66
CA ASN A 99 -19.46 -4.44 -23.07
C ASN A 99 -19.79 -5.68 -23.90
N ARG A 100 -19.94 -6.84 -23.24
CA ARG A 100 -20.38 -8.10 -23.86
C ARG A 100 -21.91 -8.30 -23.80
N GLY A 101 -22.65 -7.29 -23.36
CA GLY A 101 -24.11 -7.29 -23.27
C GLY A 101 -24.69 -8.01 -22.05
N ALA A 102 -23.90 -8.22 -20.99
CA ALA A 102 -24.42 -8.72 -19.72
C ALA A 102 -25.06 -7.58 -18.91
N SER A 103 -26.11 -7.91 -18.15
CA SER A 103 -26.64 -7.04 -17.12
C SER A 103 -25.77 -7.16 -15.87
N VAL A 104 -25.09 -6.07 -15.53
CA VAL A 104 -24.13 -6.01 -14.42
C VAL A 104 -24.61 -5.10 -13.29
N PRO A 105 -24.21 -5.36 -12.03
CA PRO A 105 -24.36 -4.40 -10.96
C PRO A 105 -23.58 -3.11 -11.20
N THR A 106 -24.15 -2.00 -10.74
CA THR A 106 -23.57 -0.65 -10.91
C THR A 106 -22.52 -0.31 -9.85
N VAL A 107 -21.72 0.73 -10.12
CA VAL A 107 -20.76 1.32 -9.17
C VAL A 107 -21.40 1.66 -7.82
N GLN A 108 -22.67 2.08 -7.79
CA GLN A 108 -23.38 2.35 -6.55
C GLN A 108 -23.48 1.11 -5.65
N HIS A 109 -23.64 -0.08 -6.22
CA HIS A 109 -23.65 -1.32 -5.43
C HIS A 109 -22.27 -1.63 -4.85
N MET A 110 -21.18 -1.37 -5.59
CA MET A 110 -19.82 -1.54 -5.08
C MET A 110 -19.56 -0.58 -3.92
N ASN A 111 -19.89 0.71 -4.08
CA ASN A 111 -19.74 1.71 -3.02
C ASN A 111 -20.59 1.37 -1.79
N GLN A 112 -21.77 0.77 -1.96
CA GLN A 112 -22.58 0.30 -0.83
C GLN A 112 -21.90 -0.84 -0.06
N ILE A 113 -21.26 -1.78 -0.74
CA ILE A 113 -20.51 -2.87 -0.07
C ILE A 113 -19.35 -2.29 0.72
N LEU A 114 -18.55 -1.41 0.11
CA LEU A 114 -17.41 -0.76 0.75
C LEU A 114 -17.86 0.04 1.98
N LEU A 115 -18.93 0.83 1.86
CA LEU A 115 -19.47 1.60 2.98
C LEU A 115 -19.99 0.72 4.11
N ASN A 116 -20.75 -0.34 3.80
CA ASN A 116 -21.35 -1.23 4.81
C ASN A 116 -20.29 -2.01 5.60
N ASN A 117 -19.18 -2.36 4.93
CA ASN A 117 -18.06 -3.05 5.55
C ASN A 117 -17.02 -2.11 6.17
N GLN A 118 -17.26 -0.78 6.13
CA GLN A 118 -16.35 0.25 6.62
C GLN A 118 -14.98 0.23 5.91
N ASP A 119 -14.96 -0.22 4.66
CA ASP A 119 -13.79 -0.14 3.81
C ASP A 119 -13.63 1.33 3.36
N HIS A 120 -12.49 1.93 3.65
CA HIS A 120 -12.21 3.36 3.42
C HIS A 120 -11.94 3.70 1.94
N TYR A 121 -12.77 3.19 1.03
CA TYR A 121 -12.66 3.39 -0.41
C TYR A 121 -14.01 3.76 -1.02
N GLN A 122 -13.96 4.58 -2.07
CA GLN A 122 -15.14 4.93 -2.85
C GLN A 122 -14.76 5.14 -4.31
N ILE A 123 -15.62 4.74 -5.24
CA ILE A 123 -15.48 5.04 -6.67
C ILE A 123 -16.34 6.26 -6.99
N VAL A 124 -15.72 7.32 -7.51
CA VAL A 124 -16.36 8.57 -7.95
C VAL A 124 -15.82 8.93 -9.32
N ASP A 125 -16.70 9.17 -10.30
CA ASP A 125 -16.32 9.56 -11.67
C ASP A 125 -15.23 8.66 -12.31
N GLU A 126 -15.38 7.34 -12.15
CA GLU A 126 -14.41 6.32 -12.62
C GLU A 126 -13.03 6.37 -11.94
N GLU A 127 -12.91 7.12 -10.84
CA GLU A 127 -11.71 7.18 -10.00
C GLU A 127 -11.95 6.49 -8.65
N LEU A 128 -11.01 5.64 -8.24
CA LEU A 128 -10.98 5.10 -6.87
C LEU A 128 -10.32 6.10 -5.94
N ILE A 129 -11.08 6.63 -4.99
CA ILE A 129 -10.59 7.51 -3.93
C ILE A 129 -10.52 6.75 -2.60
N GLN A 130 -9.47 7.01 -1.83
CA GLN A 130 -9.40 6.57 -0.44
C GLN A 130 -10.11 7.62 0.42
N THR A 131 -11.24 7.26 1.01
CA THR A 131 -11.98 8.19 1.88
C THR A 131 -11.25 8.27 3.21
N ALA A 132 -10.60 9.40 3.49
CA ALA A 132 -10.02 9.66 4.81
C ALA A 132 -11.10 9.40 5.87
N GLY A 133 -10.90 8.36 6.68
CA GLY A 133 -11.89 7.89 7.63
C GLY A 133 -12.41 9.05 8.47
N SER A 134 -13.73 9.15 8.59
CA SER A 134 -14.37 9.99 9.59
C SER A 134 -13.69 9.70 10.92
N VAL A 135 -13.25 10.76 11.61
CA VAL A 135 -12.50 10.69 12.86
C VAL A 135 -13.32 9.94 13.90
N ALA A 136 -13.09 8.63 14.02
CA ALA A 136 -13.37 7.94 15.27
C ALA A 136 -12.46 8.56 16.33
N ALA A 137 -13.06 9.06 17.40
CA ALA A 137 -12.34 9.58 18.55
C ALA A 137 -11.29 8.54 19.01
N PRO A 138 -10.09 8.97 19.40
CA PRO A 138 -8.98 8.05 19.63
C PRO A 138 -9.28 7.18 20.86
N GLU A 139 -9.36 5.87 20.66
CA GLU A 139 -9.02 4.95 21.73
C GLU A 139 -7.50 4.88 21.85
N PHE A 140 -7.02 5.25 23.03
CA PHE A 140 -5.61 5.44 23.36
C PHE A 140 -4.85 4.12 23.37
N SER A 141 -4.09 3.89 22.30
CA SER A 141 -2.71 3.39 22.29
C SER A 141 -2.29 3.21 20.83
N GLU A 142 -2.29 4.29 20.05
CA GLU A 142 -1.79 4.22 18.68
C GLU A 142 -0.31 3.81 18.73
N SER A 143 0.03 2.69 18.11
CA SER A 143 1.43 2.25 18.06
C SER A 143 2.23 3.28 17.26
N ILE A 144 3.49 3.51 17.65
CA ILE A 144 4.38 4.47 16.98
C ILE A 144 4.50 4.17 15.48
N SER A 145 4.46 2.88 15.13
CA SER A 145 4.34 2.37 13.77
C SER A 145 3.13 2.94 13.01
N THR A 146 1.95 2.97 13.63
CA THR A 146 0.72 3.51 13.04
C THR A 146 0.82 5.01 12.84
N SER A 147 1.36 5.75 13.83
CA SER A 147 1.59 7.19 13.70
C SER A 147 2.58 7.53 12.59
N VAL A 148 3.63 6.71 12.40
CA VAL A 148 4.63 6.89 11.33
C VAL A 148 4.02 6.59 9.96
N MET A 149 3.21 5.53 9.84
CA MET A 149 2.48 5.25 8.61
C MET A 149 1.53 6.38 8.23
N ARG A 150 0.78 6.94 9.19
CA ARG A 150 -0.06 8.12 8.97
C ARG A 150 0.78 9.29 8.48
N ALA A 151 1.86 9.63 9.17
CA ALA A 151 2.70 10.76 8.81
C ALA A 151 3.34 10.62 7.41
N LEU A 152 3.71 9.39 7.01
CA LEU A 152 4.19 9.12 5.66
C LEU A 152 3.06 9.20 4.61
N GLY A 153 1.85 8.77 4.94
CA GLY A 153 0.66 8.96 4.09
C GLY A 153 0.30 10.44 3.91
N ASP A 154 0.30 11.20 5.00
CA ASP A 154 0.08 12.65 4.98
C ASP A 154 1.15 13.37 4.17
N ALA A 155 2.42 12.99 4.34
CA ALA A 155 3.53 13.52 3.54
C ALA A 155 3.29 13.33 2.04
N LYS A 156 2.78 12.16 1.65
CA LYS A 156 2.51 11.82 0.26
C LYS A 156 1.36 12.63 -0.32
N ALA A 157 0.27 12.82 0.44
CA ALA A 157 -0.88 13.63 0.03
C ALA A 157 -0.55 15.13 -0.19
N LEU A 158 0.55 15.60 0.39
CA LEU A 158 1.02 16.98 0.20
C LEU A 158 1.78 17.19 -1.10
N ILE A 159 2.27 16.11 -1.73
CA ILE A 159 3.05 16.21 -2.95
C ILE A 159 2.16 16.76 -4.07
N GLY A 160 2.60 17.84 -4.72
CA GLY A 160 1.85 18.49 -5.81
C GLY A 160 0.71 19.40 -5.35
N THR A 161 0.40 19.47 -4.05
CA THR A 161 -0.63 20.37 -3.49
C THR A 161 -0.03 21.53 -2.69
N VAL A 162 1.02 21.25 -1.92
CA VAL A 162 1.80 22.21 -1.10
C VAL A 162 3.29 21.89 -1.29
N ASP A 163 4.15 22.90 -1.14
CA ASP A 163 5.62 22.81 -1.18
C ASP A 163 6.17 21.40 -0.83
N SER A 164 6.72 20.71 -1.84
CA SER A 164 7.34 19.38 -1.76
C SER A 164 8.35 19.25 -0.60
N SER A 165 8.97 20.36 -0.19
CA SER A 165 9.86 20.40 0.97
C SER A 165 9.14 20.01 2.27
N SER A 166 7.90 20.49 2.46
CA SER A 166 7.08 20.21 3.64
C SER A 166 6.67 18.74 3.72
N ALA A 167 6.41 18.10 2.58
CA ALA A 167 6.16 16.66 2.50
C ALA A 167 7.38 15.86 2.97
N ILE A 168 8.56 16.19 2.44
CA ILE A 168 9.82 15.52 2.77
C ILE A 168 10.18 15.72 4.25
N ASP A 169 9.99 16.92 4.80
CA ASP A 169 10.25 17.21 6.22
C ASP A 169 9.39 16.37 7.16
N ARG A 170 8.09 16.24 6.87
CA ARG A 170 7.16 15.41 7.64
C ARG A 170 7.53 13.93 7.58
N ALA A 171 7.80 13.42 6.38
CA ALA A 171 8.21 12.03 6.19
C ALA A 171 9.53 11.72 6.91
N HIS A 172 10.52 12.60 6.80
CA HIS A 172 11.81 12.44 7.46
C HIS A 172 11.69 12.50 8.99
N THR A 173 10.91 13.45 9.52
CA THR A 173 10.71 13.60 10.96
C THR A 173 10.03 12.37 11.56
N ALA A 174 9.03 11.81 10.88
CA ALA A 174 8.39 10.58 11.31
C ALA A 174 9.36 9.38 11.31
N LEU A 175 10.10 9.18 10.20
CA LEU A 175 11.08 8.10 10.09
C LEU A 175 12.19 8.25 11.14
N HIS A 176 12.68 9.46 11.38
CA HIS A 176 13.70 9.72 12.39
C HIS A 176 13.21 9.34 13.79
N GLY A 177 12.04 9.81 14.20
CA GLY A 177 11.45 9.48 15.50
C GLY A 177 11.29 7.99 15.70
N TYR A 178 10.81 7.29 14.65
CA TYR A 178 10.69 5.82 14.65
C TYR A 178 12.02 5.11 14.91
N LEU A 179 13.07 5.47 14.16
CA LEU A 179 14.38 4.81 14.26
C LEU A 179 15.01 5.03 15.64
N VAL A 180 14.88 6.24 16.19
CA VAL A 180 15.40 6.56 17.52
C VAL A 180 14.68 5.76 18.59
N GLN A 181 13.34 5.77 18.56
CA GLN A 181 12.55 5.02 19.53
C GLN A 181 12.86 3.52 19.45
N LEU A 182 12.96 2.96 18.25
CA LEU A 182 13.25 1.54 18.08
C LEU A 182 14.61 1.14 18.66
N CYS A 183 15.63 2.01 18.55
CA CYS A 183 16.89 1.82 19.27
C CYS A 183 16.67 1.83 20.79
N THR A 184 15.90 2.80 21.31
CA THR A 184 15.60 2.91 22.74
C THR A 184 14.88 1.67 23.26
N ASP A 185 13.86 1.19 22.55
CA ASP A 185 13.09 0.00 22.92
C ASP A 185 13.97 -1.27 22.95
N ASN A 186 15.01 -1.32 22.12
CA ASN A 186 15.97 -2.42 22.05
C ASN A 186 17.26 -2.17 22.84
N GLN A 187 17.31 -1.13 23.68
CA GLN A 187 18.46 -0.79 24.52
C GLN A 187 19.77 -0.58 23.73
N ILE A 188 19.66 -0.09 22.48
CA ILE A 188 20.79 0.25 21.63
C ILE A 188 21.23 1.68 21.94
N ASP A 189 22.46 1.83 22.45
CA ASP A 189 22.99 3.12 22.88
C ASP A 189 23.25 4.08 21.69
N LEU A 190 22.57 5.22 21.73
CA LEU A 190 22.78 6.34 20.83
C LEU A 190 23.53 7.42 21.59
N GLN A 191 24.87 7.38 21.54
CA GLN A 191 25.78 8.22 22.33
C GLN A 191 25.56 9.77 22.22
N ASN A 192 24.72 10.25 21.30
CA ASN A 192 24.40 11.66 21.06
C ASN A 192 23.00 11.80 20.42
N VAL A 193 22.48 13.03 20.24
CA VAL A 193 21.29 13.29 19.37
C VAL A 193 21.58 12.71 17.99
N PRO A 194 21.00 11.55 17.65
CA PRO A 194 21.42 10.79 16.50
C PRO A 194 20.79 11.41 15.24
N THR A 195 21.44 11.25 14.10
CA THR A 195 20.74 11.44 12.82
C THR A 195 19.96 10.17 12.49
N ALA A 196 18.93 10.28 11.65
CA ALA A 196 18.19 9.11 11.18
C ALA A 196 19.13 8.03 10.57
N SER A 197 20.15 8.43 9.81
CA SER A 197 21.14 7.50 9.25
C SER A 197 21.99 6.82 10.33
N LYS A 198 22.42 7.55 11.38
CA LYS A 198 23.14 6.96 12.52
C LYS A 198 22.28 5.97 13.28
N ALA A 199 21.02 6.31 13.59
CA ALA A 199 20.08 5.41 14.25
C ALA A 199 19.86 4.14 13.42
N PHE A 200 19.61 4.28 12.11
CA PHE A 200 19.47 3.13 11.20
C PHE A 200 20.74 2.28 11.12
N LYS A 201 21.93 2.89 11.11
CA LYS A 201 23.20 2.16 11.16
C LYS A 201 23.33 1.32 12.43
N GLN A 202 23.00 1.88 13.59
CA GLN A 202 23.04 1.17 14.88
C GLN A 202 22.07 -0.01 14.89
N LEU A 203 20.84 0.18 14.42
CA LEU A 203 19.85 -0.88 14.27
C LEU A 203 20.37 -2.06 13.44
N ARG A 204 20.97 -1.80 12.28
CA ARG A 204 21.54 -2.87 11.44
C ARG A 204 22.75 -3.58 12.05
N GLN A 205 23.44 -2.94 13.00
CA GLN A 205 24.59 -3.52 13.68
C GLN A 205 24.17 -4.38 14.87
N PHE A 206 23.13 -3.98 15.60
CA PHE A 206 22.82 -4.56 16.91
C PHE A 206 21.46 -5.24 17.01
N HIS A 207 20.50 -4.94 16.13
CA HIS A 207 19.20 -5.60 16.14
C HIS A 207 19.25 -6.91 15.35
N PRO A 208 18.93 -8.08 15.96
CA PRO A 208 19.00 -9.39 15.29
C PRO A 208 18.21 -9.44 13.97
N ALA A 209 16.97 -8.93 13.96
CA ALA A 209 16.12 -8.87 12.75
C ALA A 209 16.75 -8.21 11.54
N LEU A 210 17.62 -7.23 11.77
CA LEU A 210 18.17 -6.33 10.76
C LEU A 210 19.60 -6.70 10.36
N GLN A 211 20.16 -7.73 10.97
CA GLN A 211 21.40 -8.35 10.52
C GLN A 211 21.09 -9.29 9.36
N ALA A 212 21.61 -8.94 8.17
CA ALA A 212 21.45 -9.78 6.99
C ALA A 212 22.12 -11.15 7.23
N SER A 213 21.38 -12.22 6.97
CA SER A 213 21.84 -13.61 7.16
C SER A 213 21.38 -14.48 5.98
N GLY A 214 21.98 -15.67 5.85
CA GLY A 214 21.65 -16.64 4.81
C GLY A 214 22.31 -16.39 3.45
N HIS A 215 21.73 -16.96 2.40
CA HIS A 215 22.25 -16.84 1.04
C HIS A 215 22.11 -15.40 0.55
N ARG A 216 23.18 -14.82 -0.02
CA ARG A 216 23.23 -13.43 -0.51
C ARG A 216 23.19 -12.33 0.57
N ALA A 217 23.61 -12.64 1.80
CA ALA A 217 23.66 -11.68 2.90
C ALA A 217 24.55 -10.45 2.58
N GLU A 218 25.61 -10.62 1.78
CA GLU A 218 26.48 -9.52 1.36
C GLU A 218 25.76 -8.52 0.45
N GLU A 219 24.99 -9.01 -0.52
CA GLU A 219 24.21 -8.15 -1.42
C GLU A 219 23.11 -7.42 -0.68
N VAL A 220 22.41 -8.10 0.24
CA VAL A 220 21.41 -7.46 1.12
C VAL A 220 22.09 -6.38 1.95
N THR A 221 23.23 -6.68 2.57
CA THR A 221 23.99 -5.69 3.36
C THR A 221 24.38 -4.48 2.53
N ARG A 222 24.77 -4.68 1.26
CA ARG A 222 25.09 -3.60 0.32
C ARG A 222 23.88 -2.71 0.05
N VAL A 223 22.71 -3.30 -0.20
CA VAL A 223 21.45 -2.55 -0.39
C VAL A 223 21.11 -1.72 0.86
N LEU A 224 21.21 -2.32 2.05
CA LEU A 224 20.92 -1.62 3.30
C LEU A 224 21.91 -0.48 3.58
N ASN A 225 23.18 -0.62 3.20
CA ASN A 225 24.15 0.47 3.26
C ASN A 225 23.77 1.62 2.30
N SER A 226 23.26 1.32 1.10
CA SER A 226 22.77 2.34 0.17
C SER A 226 21.55 3.09 0.73
N PHE A 227 20.65 2.40 1.44
CA PHE A 227 19.56 3.08 2.14
C PHE A 227 20.05 3.98 3.28
N ALA A 228 21.10 3.59 4.02
CA ALA A 228 21.69 4.46 5.03
C ALA A 228 22.28 5.75 4.44
N ALA A 229 22.89 5.67 3.25
CA ALA A 229 23.35 6.84 2.51
C ALA A 229 22.17 7.69 1.98
N SER A 230 21.09 7.05 1.54
CA SER A 230 19.87 7.74 1.09
C SER A 230 19.22 8.53 2.23
N ILE A 231 19.10 7.93 3.41
CA ILE A 231 18.56 8.59 4.62
C ILE A 231 19.39 9.83 4.99
N ASP A 232 20.71 9.76 4.86
CA ASP A 232 21.59 10.91 5.09
C ASP A 232 21.38 12.02 4.04
N ALA A 233 21.21 11.64 2.77
CA ALA A 233 20.88 12.58 1.69
C ALA A 233 19.53 13.29 1.93
N PHE A 234 18.53 12.60 2.48
CA PHE A 234 17.24 13.21 2.80
C PHE A 234 17.35 14.38 3.78
N SER A 235 18.26 14.29 4.75
CA SER A 235 18.54 15.41 5.67
C SER A 235 19.05 16.64 4.93
N THR A 236 19.87 16.44 3.88
CA THR A 236 20.37 17.53 3.04
C THR A 236 19.26 18.14 2.19
N LEU A 237 18.42 17.30 1.58
CA LEU A 237 17.31 17.73 0.72
C LEU A 237 16.27 18.54 1.51
N ARG A 238 15.93 18.08 2.72
CA ARG A 238 15.11 18.83 3.68
C ARG A 238 15.71 20.21 4.00
N ASN A 239 17.01 20.30 4.24
CA ASN A 239 17.68 21.54 4.65
C ASN A 239 17.92 22.53 3.50
N LYS A 240 18.10 22.06 2.26
CA LYS A 240 18.32 22.92 1.09
C LYS A 240 17.00 23.43 0.51
N ALA A 241 15.98 22.59 0.48
CA ALA A 241 14.64 23.00 0.04
C ALA A 241 13.98 24.02 1.00
N SER A 242 14.42 24.10 2.26
CA SER A 242 13.92 25.06 3.26
C SER A 242 14.64 26.41 3.31
N LEU A 243 15.80 26.59 2.64
CA LEU A 243 16.66 27.77 2.88
C LEU A 243 17.22 28.51 1.66
N ALA A 244 16.91 28.17 0.40
CA ALA A 244 17.52 28.88 -0.73
C ALA A 244 16.58 29.03 -1.93
N HIS A 245 16.04 30.25 -2.09
CA HIS A 245 15.37 30.81 -3.27
C HIS A 245 14.14 30.04 -3.81
N VAL A 246 13.14 30.81 -4.24
CA VAL A 246 11.81 30.35 -4.72
C VAL A 246 11.87 29.40 -5.94
N ASN A 247 13.06 29.09 -6.47
CA ASN A 247 13.24 28.37 -7.75
C ASN A 247 13.94 27.00 -7.68
N ASP A 248 14.36 26.49 -6.51
CA ASP A 248 15.04 25.18 -6.39
C ASP A 248 14.25 24.17 -5.52
N LEU A 249 12.92 24.19 -5.60
CA LEU A 249 12.10 23.13 -5.01
C LEU A 249 12.24 21.84 -5.83
N LEU A 250 12.21 20.70 -5.14
CA LEU A 250 12.18 19.39 -5.83
C LEU A 250 10.88 19.27 -6.62
N ASP A 251 11.02 18.90 -7.90
CA ASP A 251 9.90 18.54 -8.74
C ASP A 251 9.15 17.32 -8.14
N VAL A 252 7.89 17.20 -8.53
CA VAL A 252 6.98 16.15 -8.05
C VAL A 252 7.59 14.75 -8.16
N PRO A 253 8.24 14.33 -9.27
CA PRO A 253 8.81 13.00 -9.39
C PRO A 253 9.89 12.70 -8.33
N GLU A 254 10.80 13.64 -8.09
CA GLU A 254 11.89 13.51 -7.12
C GLU A 254 11.34 13.51 -5.69
N ALA A 255 10.38 14.39 -5.38
CA ALA A 255 9.73 14.45 -4.07
C ALA A 255 9.00 13.13 -3.77
N THR A 256 8.27 12.59 -4.75
CA THR A 256 7.62 11.28 -4.66
C THR A 256 8.65 10.17 -4.44
N ALA A 257 9.75 10.16 -5.19
CA ALA A 257 10.79 9.15 -5.05
C ALA A 257 11.42 9.15 -3.64
N ILE A 258 11.64 10.32 -3.05
CA ILE A 258 12.22 10.48 -1.71
C ILE A 258 11.27 9.98 -0.62
N VAL A 259 10.01 10.44 -0.63
CA VAL A 259 9.00 9.97 0.35
C VAL A 259 8.81 8.46 0.22
N ASN A 260 8.80 7.96 -1.02
CA ASN A 260 8.72 6.53 -1.28
C ASN A 260 9.91 5.76 -0.69
N ALA A 261 11.14 6.25 -0.89
CA ALA A 261 12.31 5.61 -0.33
C ALA A 261 12.30 5.57 1.21
N MET A 262 11.80 6.62 1.88
CA MET A 262 11.59 6.61 3.33
C MET A 262 10.58 5.55 3.77
N TYR A 263 9.48 5.42 3.03
CA TYR A 263 8.47 4.40 3.27
C TYR A 263 9.04 2.98 3.10
N THR A 264 9.84 2.74 2.05
CA THR A 264 10.51 1.45 1.83
C THR A 264 11.40 1.07 3.01
N VAL A 265 12.18 2.01 3.54
CA VAL A 265 13.03 1.78 4.72
C VAL A 265 12.19 1.41 5.94
N PHE A 266 11.16 2.20 6.24
CA PHE A 266 10.27 1.95 7.37
C PHE A 266 9.65 0.55 7.29
N ARG A 267 9.10 0.20 6.12
CA ARG A 267 8.43 -1.07 5.87
C ARG A 267 9.37 -2.27 6.03
N TYR A 268 10.55 -2.19 5.44
CA TYR A 268 11.57 -3.23 5.57
C TYR A 268 11.88 -3.54 7.04
N ILE A 269 12.01 -2.49 7.87
CA ILE A 269 12.31 -2.64 9.30
C ILE A 269 11.15 -3.33 10.01
N GLN A 270 9.91 -2.89 9.77
CA GLN A 270 8.73 -3.51 10.38
C GLN A 270 8.63 -4.99 10.05
N ASP A 271 8.78 -5.35 8.77
CA ASP A 271 8.64 -6.74 8.32
C ASP A 271 9.74 -7.63 8.89
N SER A 272 10.95 -7.08 9.00
CA SER A 272 12.07 -7.77 9.62
C SER A 272 11.79 -8.06 11.10
N ILE A 273 11.25 -7.10 11.84
CA ILE A 273 10.93 -7.24 13.27
C ILE A 273 9.74 -8.18 13.48
N GLN A 274 8.71 -8.10 12.65
CA GLN A 274 7.56 -9.00 12.73
C GLN A 274 7.94 -10.45 12.47
N ARG A 275 8.91 -10.70 11.58
CA ARG A 275 9.43 -12.05 11.30
C ARG A 275 10.10 -12.70 12.52
N GLU A 276 10.61 -11.93 13.48
CA GLU A 276 11.27 -12.46 14.69
C GLU A 276 10.32 -12.73 15.86
N ARG A 277 9.05 -12.28 15.78
CA ARG A 277 8.01 -12.57 16.78
C ARG A 277 7.33 -13.91 16.51
#